data_AF-A0A2T3L5L2-F1
#
_entry.id   AF-A0A2T3L5L2-F1
#
_cell.length_a   1.000
_cell.length_b   1.000
_cell.length_c   1.000
_cell.angle_alpha   90.00
_cell.angle_beta   90.00
_cell.angle_gamma   90.00
#
_symmetry.space_group_name_H-M   'P 1'
#
loop_
_entity.id
_entity.type
_entity.pdbx_description
1 polymer ?
#
loop_
_entity_poly.entity_id
_entity_poly.type
_entity_poly.pdbx_seq_one_letter_code
_entity_poly.pdbx_strand_id
1 'polypeptide(L)'
;MNSTDFDGVKRDISLTVNDIFVNFEEDNHRLPTMEEFRTIFSSHADQYIGPANELKVEGLGCHLDRHRRREQTLWTAANELEAEQRYLRSDC
;
A
#
# COMPACT_ATOMS: atom_id res chain seq x y z
N MET A 1 -14.22 6.11 -14.29
CA MET A 1 -14.58 6.02 -12.86
C MET A 1 -13.49 5.19 -12.18
N ASN A 2 -12.32 5.78 -11.92
CA ASN A 2 -11.17 5.10 -11.29
C ASN A 2 -10.55 5.92 -10.14
N SER A 3 -10.83 7.23 -10.06
CA SER A 3 -10.28 8.10 -9.03
C SER A 3 -10.91 7.88 -7.65
N THR A 4 -12.16 7.43 -7.59
CA THR A 4 -12.86 7.17 -6.32
C THR A 4 -12.29 5.92 -5.62
N ASP A 5 -11.98 4.88 -6.39
CA ASP A 5 -11.32 3.68 -5.87
C ASP A 5 -9.89 3.99 -5.40
N PHE A 6 -9.17 4.84 -6.12
CA PHE A 6 -7.81 5.26 -5.74
C PHE A 6 -7.80 6.11 -4.45
N ASP A 7 -8.67 7.12 -4.35
CA ASP A 7 -8.74 7.97 -3.15
C ASP A 7 -9.21 7.18 -1.92
N GLY A 8 -10.14 6.23 -2.10
CA GLY A 8 -10.56 5.31 -1.06
C GLY A 8 -9.40 4.45 -0.55
N VAL A 9 -8.68 3.78 -1.46
CA VAL A 9 -7.52 2.96 -1.12
C VAL A 9 -6.42 3.79 -0.46
N LYS A 10 -6.12 4.98 -0.98
CA LYS A 10 -5.14 5.90 -0.40
C LYS A 10 -5.54 6.29 1.04
N ARG A 11 -6.81 6.59 1.29
CA ARG A 11 -7.31 6.91 2.63
C ARG A 11 -7.18 5.72 3.58
N ASP A 12 -7.60 4.53 3.13
CA ASP A 12 -7.55 3.30 3.92
C ASP A 12 -6.13 2.95 4.36
N ILE A 13 -5.14 3.11 3.48
CA ILE A 13 -3.74 2.78 3.80
C ILE A 13 -2.95 3.95 4.40
N SER A 14 -3.46 5.17 4.37
CA SER A 14 -2.73 6.37 4.83
C SER A 14 -2.30 6.26 6.30
N LEU A 15 -3.18 5.73 7.15
CA LEU A 15 -2.89 5.48 8.56
C LEU A 15 -1.78 4.44 8.70
N THR A 16 -1.89 3.30 8.01
CA THR A 16 -0.84 2.26 8.04
C THR A 16 0.51 2.79 7.56
N VAL A 17 0.54 3.57 6.48
CA VAL A 17 1.80 4.16 5.99
C VAL A 17 2.37 5.11 7.04
N ASN A 18 1.55 5.95 7.66
CA ASN A 18 2.01 6.85 8.71
C ASN A 18 2.53 6.08 9.94
N ASP A 19 1.81 5.07 10.41
CA ASP A 19 2.23 4.20 11.52
C ASP A 19 3.55 3.49 11.22
N ILE A 20 3.76 3.00 10.00
CA ILE A 20 5.04 2.39 9.62
C ILE A 20 6.19 3.38 9.79
N PHE A 21 6.01 4.62 9.33
CA PHE A 21 7.05 5.64 9.46
C PHE A 21 7.27 6.05 10.92
N VAL A 22 6.20 6.26 11.69
CA VAL A 22 6.28 6.65 13.11
C VAL A 22 6.97 5.55 13.92
N ASN A 23 6.46 4.31 13.86
CA ASN A 23 7.04 3.19 14.60
C ASN A 23 8.51 2.97 14.20
N PHE A 24 8.82 3.00 12.90
CA PHE A 24 10.19 2.77 12.44
C PHE A 24 11.16 3.88 12.90
N GLU A 25 10.71 5.13 12.90
CA GLU A 25 11.47 6.28 13.39
C GLU A 25 11.66 6.21 14.91
N GLU A 26 10.64 5.82 15.68
CA GLU A 26 10.76 5.60 17.12
C GLU A 26 11.74 4.46 17.46
N ASP A 27 11.71 3.35 16.72
CA ASP A 27 12.59 2.19 16.96
C ASP A 27 14.03 2.41 16.49
N ASN A 28 14.24 3.12 15.38
CA ASN A 28 15.55 3.19 14.71
C ASN A 28 16.16 4.60 14.66
N HIS A 29 15.44 5.62 15.10
CA HIS A 29 15.82 7.03 15.02
C HIS A 29 16.18 7.49 13.60
N ARG A 30 15.58 6.85 12.59
CA ARG A 30 15.78 7.13 11.16
C ARG A 30 14.53 6.78 10.37
N LEU A 31 14.44 7.31 9.16
CA LEU A 31 13.38 6.93 8.22
C LEU A 31 13.61 5.54 7.62
N PRO A 32 12.54 4.79 7.30
CA PRO A 32 12.66 3.54 6.57
C PRO A 32 13.15 3.80 5.14
N THR A 33 14.06 2.94 4.69
CA THR A 33 14.45 2.89 3.27
C THR A 33 13.28 2.42 2.40
N MET A 34 13.36 2.61 1.07
CA MET A 34 12.30 2.14 0.17
C MET A 34 12.07 0.63 0.29
N GLU A 35 13.15 -0.15 0.45
CA GLU A 35 13.06 -1.60 0.57
C GLU A 35 12.47 -2.04 1.91
N GLU A 36 12.84 -1.37 3.01
CA GLU A 36 12.26 -1.63 4.33
C GLU A 36 10.78 -1.28 4.38
N PHE A 37 10.41 -0.10 3.88
CA PHE A 37 9.01 0.29 3.78
C PHE A 37 8.21 -0.71 2.96
N ARG A 38 8.72 -1.13 1.78
CA ARG A 38 8.04 -2.13 0.95
C ARG A 38 7.89 -3.47 1.67
N THR A 39 8.91 -3.90 2.39
CA THR A 39 8.87 -5.17 3.14
C THR A 39 7.83 -5.12 4.25
N ILE A 40 7.80 -4.04 5.03
CA ILE A 40 6.83 -3.85 6.12
C ILE A 40 5.43 -3.72 5.53
N PHE A 41 5.24 -2.81 4.56
CA PHE A 41 3.94 -2.57 3.94
C PHE A 41 3.40 -3.81 3.22
N SER A 42 4.26 -4.64 2.61
CA SER A 42 3.83 -5.89 1.98
C SER A 42 3.12 -6.83 2.95
N SER A 43 3.51 -6.84 4.24
CA SER A 43 2.82 -7.65 5.26
C SER A 43 1.41 -7.13 5.60
N HIS A 44 1.16 -5.84 5.35
CA HIS A 44 -0.15 -5.21 5.49
C HIS A 44 -0.94 -5.23 4.18
N ALA A 45 -0.27 -5.29 3.03
CA ALA A 45 -0.88 -5.21 1.71
C ALA A 45 -1.90 -6.33 1.48
N ASP A 46 -1.63 -7.54 1.97
CA ASP A 46 -2.58 -8.67 1.91
C ASP A 46 -3.95 -8.35 2.53
N GLN A 47 -3.99 -7.49 3.56
CA GLN A 47 -5.23 -7.08 4.23
C GLN A 47 -6.10 -6.18 3.33
N TYR A 48 -5.47 -5.44 2.42
CA TYR A 48 -6.13 -4.48 1.51
C TYR A 48 -6.46 -5.08 0.15
N ILE A 49 -5.64 -6.02 -0.33
CA ILE A 49 -5.88 -6.73 -1.60
C ILE A 49 -7.05 -7.72 -1.44
N GLY A 50 -7.24 -8.24 -0.22
CA GLY A 50 -8.22 -9.26 0.10
C GLY A 50 -7.73 -10.66 -0.28
N PRO A 51 -8.40 -11.74 0.16
CA PRO A 51 -7.99 -13.08 -0.18
C PRO A 51 -7.98 -13.23 -1.71
N ALA A 52 -6.86 -13.73 -2.24
CA ALA A 52 -6.81 -14.29 -3.58
C ALA A 52 -7.81 -15.45 -3.59
N ASN A 53 -9.07 -15.15 -3.94
CA ASN A 53 -10.15 -16.10 -3.83
C ASN A 53 -9.82 -17.27 -4.76
N GLU A 54 -9.29 -18.36 -4.20
CA GLU A 54 -8.95 -19.61 -4.89
C GLU A 54 -10.21 -20.37 -5.33
N LEU A 55 -11.27 -19.64 -5.69
CA LEU A 55 -12.44 -20.20 -6.34
C LEU A 55 -12.05 -20.51 -7.79
N LYS A 56 -11.46 -21.71 -7.93
CA LYS A 56 -11.32 -22.49 -9.17
C LYS A 56 -12.71 -22.74 -9.76
N VAL A 57 -13.35 -21.74 -10.34
CA VAL A 57 -14.57 -21.91 -11.13
C VAL A 57 -14.49 -20.98 -12.33
N GLU A 58 -14.18 -21.58 -13.48
CA GLU A 58 -14.50 -21.16 -14.85
C GLU A 58 -14.63 -19.63 -15.11
N GLY A 59 -13.50 -18.93 -15.28
CA GLY A 59 -13.51 -17.49 -15.64
C GLY A 59 -12.16 -16.76 -15.53
N LEU A 60 -11.04 -17.46 -15.74
CA LEU A 60 -9.68 -17.07 -15.35
C LEU A 60 -9.18 -15.68 -15.82
N GLY A 61 -9.63 -15.16 -16.95
CA GLY A 61 -9.08 -13.90 -17.49
C GLY A 61 -9.49 -12.63 -16.75
N CYS A 62 -10.73 -12.56 -16.25
CA CYS A 62 -11.31 -11.30 -15.75
C CYS A 62 -11.01 -11.07 -14.26
N HIS A 63 -10.85 -12.15 -13.49
CA HIS A 63 -10.63 -12.07 -12.03
C HIS A 63 -9.17 -11.81 -11.65
N LEU A 64 -8.22 -12.41 -12.38
CA LEU A 64 -6.79 -12.11 -12.25
C LEU A 64 -6.48 -10.66 -12.61
N ASP A 65 -7.13 -10.14 -13.67
CA ASP A 65 -6.98 -8.74 -14.08
C ASP A 65 -7.48 -7.77 -13.00
N ARG A 66 -8.60 -8.11 -12.33
CA ARG A 66 -9.15 -7.30 -11.23
C ARG A 66 -8.24 -7.30 -9.99
N HIS A 67 -7.67 -8.45 -9.62
CA HIS A 67 -6.72 -8.55 -8.51
C HIS A 67 -5.45 -7.75 -8.80
N ARG A 68 -4.88 -7.93 -10.00
CA ARG A 68 -3.70 -7.21 -10.45
C ARG A 68 -3.92 -5.69 -10.51
N ARG A 69 -5.10 -5.24 -10.96
CA ARG A 69 -5.45 -3.80 -10.93
C ARG A 69 -5.55 -3.25 -9.52
N ARG A 70 -6.10 -4.01 -8.57
CA ARG A 70 -6.17 -3.61 -7.15
C ARG A 70 -4.80 -3.51 -6.52
N GLU A 71 -3.97 -4.53 -6.71
CA GLU A 71 -2.58 -4.53 -6.26
C GLU A 71 -1.81 -3.34 -6.85
N GLN A 72 -1.94 -3.10 -8.16
CA GLN A 72 -1.30 -1.95 -8.80
C GLN A 72 -1.77 -0.63 -8.18
N THR A 73 -3.08 -0.46 -7.98
CA THR A 73 -3.66 0.75 -7.38
C THR A 73 -3.17 0.96 -5.94
N LEU A 74 -3.11 -0.12 -5.16
CA LEU A 74 -2.61 -0.13 -3.80
C LEU A 74 -1.14 0.29 -3.74
N TRP A 75 -0.28 -0.31 -4.56
CA TRP A 75 1.14 0.03 -4.61
C TRP A 75 1.39 1.44 -5.15
N THR A 76 0.56 1.94 -6.08
CA THR A 76 0.62 3.34 -6.51
C THR A 76 0.29 4.27 -5.34
N ALA A 77 -0.80 4.01 -4.62
CA ALA A 77 -1.19 4.83 -3.46
C ALA A 77 -0.14 4.76 -2.34
N ALA A 78 0.42 3.59 -2.08
CA ALA A 78 1.47 3.40 -1.08
C ALA A 78 2.74 4.18 -1.42
N ASN A 79 3.18 4.16 -2.69
CA ASN A 79 4.34 4.95 -3.14
C ASN A 79 4.08 6.46 -3.05
N GLU A 80 2.88 6.94 -3.37
CA GLU A 80 2.54 8.36 -3.20
C GLU A 80 2.60 8.78 -1.74
N LEU A 81 1.96 8.02 -0.85
CA LEU A 81 1.96 8.32 0.58
C LEU A 81 3.36 8.22 1.18
N GLU A 82 4.15 7.25 0.76
CA GLU A 82 5.55 7.11 1.15
C GLU A 82 6.35 8.36 0.78
N ALA A 83 6.24 8.80 -0.47
CA ALA A 83 6.88 10.03 -0.94
C ALA A 83 6.40 11.28 -0.17
N GLU A 84 5.10 11.39 0.12
CA GLU A 84 4.54 12.46 0.96
C GLU A 84 5.12 12.43 2.38
N GLN A 85 5.19 11.26 3.03
CA GLN A 85 5.76 11.10 4.38
C GLN A 85 7.24 11.48 4.42
N ARG A 86 8.01 11.10 3.38
CA ARG A 86 9.42 11.53 3.25
C ARG A 86 9.55 13.02 3.02
N TYR A 87 8.74 13.59 2.13
CA TYR A 87 8.77 15.04 1.86
C TYR A 87 8.46 15.84 3.13
N LEU A 88 7.40 15.49 3.85
CA LEU A 88 7.01 16.13 5.12
C LEU A 88 8.12 16.09 6.18
N ARG A 89 8.90 15.01 6.23
CA ARG A 89 10.00 14.84 7.21
C ARG A 89 11.35 15.34 6.72
N SER A 90 11.50 15.62 5.43
CA SER A 90 12.72 16.20 4.87
C SER A 90 12.71 17.73 4.92
N ASP A 91 11.55 18.34 5.13
CA ASP A 91 11.37 19.81 5.22
C ASP A 91 11.50 20.35 6.66
N CYS A 92 11.95 19.53 7.62
CA CYS A 92 12.22 19.92 9.02
C CYS A 92 13.72 20.01 9.32
#